data_AF-A0A966V7U5-F1
#
_entry.id   AF-A0A966V7U5-F1
#
_cell.length_a   1.000
_cell.length_b   1.000
_cell.length_c   1.000
_cell.angle_alpha   90.00
_cell.angle_beta   90.00
_cell.angle_gamma   90.00
#
_symmetry.space_group_name_H-M   'P 1'
#
loop_
_entity.id
_entity.type
_entity.pdbx_description
1 polymer ?
#
loop_
_entity_poly.entity_id
_entity_poly.type
_entity_poly.pdbx_seq_one_letter_code
_entity_poly.pdbx_strand_id
1 'polypeptide(L)'
;MRLTHWIFLAFLTLFVYTTVKADETDEPQDNDYKMAKRYGYLKSDVWDAYLEKKSTINVDKLNKEIKIKLSGTDLDRASLIEDTLDNLIGRAVLVLSYEGHHKIADDISYEYENIYRFALTRHLLSIDEIGDHPPMSEWLDSVHKRIHDALKDFVCQYFRFHDIFILNHGIPVVFRPNAYDLKNYKDHFAGHLLFGWWFEHHGVAGVAAFWLVDGACIAGSYGLGIITFVCTPIASLAEKVMDKHIAPPIAKMIWERAQ
;
A
#
# COMPACT_ATOMS: atom_id res chain seq x y z
N MET A 1 36.70 -24.32 32.99
CA MET A 1 36.13 -23.13 32.32
C MET A 1 35.68 -23.48 30.91
N ARG A 2 34.45 -23.99 30.75
CA ARG A 2 33.76 -24.18 29.46
C ARG A 2 32.26 -24.23 29.74
N LEU A 3 31.58 -23.08 29.84
CA LEU A 3 30.13 -23.06 30.01
C LEU A 3 29.45 -21.75 29.57
N THR A 4 30.03 -21.02 28.61
CA THR A 4 29.52 -19.68 28.18
C THR A 4 29.40 -19.54 26.66
N HIS A 5 29.11 -20.63 25.94
CA HIS A 5 28.90 -20.60 24.48
C HIS A 5 27.54 -21.12 24.00
N TRP A 6 26.68 -21.61 24.89
CA TRP A 6 25.39 -22.21 24.49
C TRP A 6 24.16 -21.31 24.71
N ILE A 7 24.30 -20.18 25.39
CA ILE A 7 23.16 -19.28 25.68
C ILE A 7 22.95 -18.23 24.55
N PHE A 8 23.98 -17.94 23.75
CA PHE A 8 23.86 -16.97 22.64
C PHE A 8 23.25 -17.57 21.35
N LEU A 9 23.26 -18.90 21.18
CA LEU A 9 22.59 -19.56 20.06
C LEU A 9 21.08 -19.81 20.29
N ALA A 10 20.61 -19.78 21.55
CA ALA A 10 19.20 -19.94 21.87
C ALA A 10 18.39 -18.64 21.67
N PHE A 11 19.02 -17.48 21.76
CA PHE A 11 18.35 -16.19 21.51
C PHE A 11 18.36 -15.75 20.04
N LEU A 12 19.26 -16.29 19.20
CA LEU A 12 19.22 -16.07 17.74
C LEU A 12 18.27 -17.02 17.00
N THR A 13 17.85 -18.12 17.61
CA THR A 13 16.92 -19.09 17.01
C THR A 13 15.46 -18.87 17.42
N LEU A 14 15.19 -17.98 18.37
CA LEU A 14 13.83 -17.59 18.79
C LEU A 14 13.27 -16.34 18.10
N PHE A 15 14.06 -15.67 17.25
CA PHE A 15 13.61 -14.52 16.46
C PHE A 15 13.28 -14.85 14.99
N VAL A 16 13.33 -16.12 14.59
CA VAL A 16 13.13 -16.56 13.18
C VAL A 16 11.84 -17.39 12.99
N TYR A 17 11.09 -17.68 14.06
CA TYR A 17 9.87 -18.51 13.99
C TYR A 17 8.58 -17.71 14.25
N THR A 18 8.40 -16.61 13.50
CA THR A 18 7.05 -16.14 13.15
C THR A 18 7.02 -15.71 11.68
N THR A 19 7.62 -16.52 10.79
CA THR A 19 7.19 -16.52 9.40
C THR A 19 5.79 -17.12 9.40
N VAL A 20 4.82 -16.23 9.56
CA VAL A 20 3.39 -16.50 9.40
C VAL A 20 3.25 -17.26 8.09
N LYS A 21 2.78 -18.51 8.16
CA LYS A 21 2.22 -19.20 7.00
C LYS A 21 1.00 -18.39 6.58
N ALA A 22 1.23 -17.36 5.78
CA ALA A 22 0.18 -16.74 5.00
C ALA A 22 -0.27 -17.82 4.02
N ASP A 23 -1.35 -18.51 4.38
CA ASP A 23 -2.06 -19.45 3.52
C ASP A 23 -2.66 -18.64 2.36
N GLU A 24 -1.86 -18.40 1.33
CA GLU A 24 -2.21 -18.07 -0.05
C GLU A 24 -0.90 -18.06 -0.84
N THR A 25 -0.88 -18.78 -1.95
CA THR A 25 0.33 -19.15 -2.68
C THR A 25 1.21 -17.95 -3.01
N ASP A 26 2.46 -18.01 -2.56
CA ASP A 26 3.54 -17.07 -2.85
C ASP A 26 4.03 -17.26 -4.30
N GLU A 27 3.09 -17.18 -5.25
CA GLU A 27 3.22 -17.47 -6.67
C GLU A 27 2.25 -16.58 -7.48
N PRO A 28 2.56 -16.22 -8.74
CA PRO A 28 1.65 -15.49 -9.61
C PRO A 28 0.31 -16.22 -9.82
N GLN A 29 -0.78 -15.47 -9.75
CA GLN A 29 -2.15 -15.96 -9.89
C GLN A 29 -2.64 -15.91 -11.35
N ASP A 30 -3.78 -16.55 -11.61
CA ASP A 30 -4.41 -16.55 -12.95
C ASP A 30 -4.68 -15.14 -13.49
N ASN A 31 -5.01 -14.19 -12.62
CA ASN A 31 -5.24 -12.81 -13.02
C ASN A 31 -3.94 -12.10 -13.43
N ASP A 32 -2.79 -12.44 -12.84
CA ASP A 32 -1.49 -11.93 -13.27
C ASP A 32 -1.18 -12.36 -14.70
N TYR A 33 -1.41 -13.64 -15.03
CA TYR A 33 -1.21 -14.13 -16.39
C TYR A 33 -2.20 -13.53 -17.39
N LYS A 34 -3.46 -13.33 -16.99
CA LYS A 34 -4.46 -12.66 -17.85
C LYS A 34 -4.06 -11.23 -18.14
N MET A 35 -3.58 -10.50 -17.12
CA MET A 35 -3.15 -9.13 -17.28
C MET A 35 -1.87 -9.04 -18.11
N ALA A 36 -0.86 -9.84 -17.80
CA ALA A 36 0.38 -9.92 -18.58
C ALA A 36 0.09 -10.21 -20.07
N LYS A 37 -0.81 -11.16 -20.36
CA LYS A 37 -1.26 -11.45 -21.74
C LYS A 37 -1.92 -10.24 -22.40
N ARG A 38 -2.71 -9.43 -21.67
CA ARG A 38 -3.33 -8.19 -22.19
C ARG A 38 -2.28 -7.23 -22.73
N TYR A 39 -1.10 -7.18 -22.09
CA TYR A 39 0.02 -6.33 -22.50
C TYR A 39 1.06 -7.06 -23.38
N GLY A 40 0.74 -8.26 -23.88
CA GLY A 40 1.58 -8.98 -24.85
C GLY A 40 2.72 -9.80 -24.23
N TYR A 41 2.70 -10.05 -22.92
CA TYR A 41 3.71 -10.87 -22.24
C TYR A 41 3.31 -12.35 -22.16
N LEU A 42 4.32 -13.21 -22.12
CA LEU A 42 4.14 -14.66 -21.94
C LEU A 42 4.08 -15.02 -20.45
N LYS A 43 3.54 -16.21 -20.15
CA LYS A 43 3.53 -16.73 -18.77
C LYS A 43 4.92 -16.92 -18.19
N SER A 44 5.89 -17.34 -19.02
CA SER A 44 7.29 -17.49 -18.64
C SER A 44 7.87 -16.17 -18.15
N ASP A 45 7.56 -15.08 -18.84
CA ASP A 45 8.11 -13.76 -18.55
C ASP A 45 7.62 -13.27 -17.16
N VAL A 46 6.35 -13.55 -16.81
CA VAL A 46 5.80 -13.27 -15.48
C VAL A 46 6.53 -14.07 -14.39
N TRP A 47 6.77 -15.35 -14.65
CA TRP A 47 7.42 -16.23 -13.67
C TRP A 47 8.90 -15.86 -13.44
N ASP A 48 9.63 -15.58 -14.51
CA ASP A 48 11.04 -15.20 -14.43
C ASP A 48 11.20 -13.88 -13.67
N ALA A 49 10.39 -12.88 -14.01
CA ALA A 49 10.36 -11.61 -13.30
C ALA A 49 9.95 -11.80 -11.81
N TYR A 50 9.02 -12.70 -11.54
CA TYR A 50 8.60 -13.05 -10.17
C TYR A 50 9.74 -13.61 -9.32
N LEU A 51 10.44 -14.62 -9.84
CA LEU A 51 11.58 -15.23 -9.13
C LEU A 51 12.70 -14.22 -8.90
N GLU A 52 12.99 -13.38 -9.90
CA GLU A 52 13.98 -12.32 -9.76
C GLU A 52 13.59 -11.37 -8.61
N LYS A 53 12.37 -10.82 -8.63
CA LYS A 53 11.99 -9.76 -7.69
C LYS A 53 11.81 -10.24 -6.26
N LYS A 54 11.22 -11.43 -6.09
CA LYS A 54 11.09 -12.07 -4.77
C LYS A 54 12.42 -12.16 -4.03
N SER A 55 13.52 -12.40 -4.75
CA SER A 55 14.85 -12.48 -4.15
C SER A 55 15.46 -11.12 -3.76
N THR A 56 14.98 -10.03 -4.36
CA THR A 56 15.55 -8.68 -4.20
C THR A 56 14.83 -7.82 -3.17
N ILE A 57 13.53 -8.06 -2.94
CA ILE A 57 12.71 -7.21 -2.09
C ILE A 57 12.72 -7.74 -0.67
N ASN A 58 13.20 -6.92 0.26
CA ASN A 58 13.15 -7.23 1.69
C ASN A 58 11.83 -6.71 2.29
N VAL A 59 10.77 -7.51 2.16
CA VAL A 59 9.43 -7.19 2.67
C VAL A 59 9.44 -6.90 4.17
N ASP A 60 10.23 -7.64 4.95
CA ASP A 60 10.33 -7.44 6.40
C ASP A 60 10.92 -6.07 6.76
N LYS A 61 11.96 -5.64 6.01
CA LYS A 61 12.56 -4.32 6.18
C LYS A 61 11.55 -3.23 5.87
N LEU A 62 10.81 -3.35 4.75
CA LEU A 62 9.79 -2.37 4.36
C LEU A 62 8.67 -2.31 5.39
N ASN A 63 8.13 -3.46 5.81
CA ASN A 63 7.10 -3.52 6.86
C ASN A 63 7.57 -2.91 8.19
N LYS A 64 8.85 -3.06 8.53
CA LYS A 64 9.43 -2.41 9.71
C LYS A 64 9.50 -0.88 9.56
N GLU A 65 9.88 -0.37 8.40
CA GLU A 65 9.92 1.07 8.10
C GLU A 65 8.50 1.67 8.13
N ILE A 66 7.53 1.00 7.49
CA ILE A 66 6.12 1.38 7.51
C ILE A 66 5.58 1.39 8.95
N LYS A 67 5.87 0.34 9.73
CA LYS A 67 5.50 0.28 11.16
C LYS A 67 6.02 1.47 11.95
N ILE A 68 7.29 1.84 11.74
CA ILE A 68 7.90 2.99 12.42
C ILE A 68 7.11 4.26 12.08
N LYS A 69 6.89 4.56 10.79
CA LYS A 69 6.12 5.72 10.34
C LYS A 69 4.69 5.72 10.92
N LEU A 70 3.97 4.59 10.84
CA LEU A 70 2.60 4.47 11.37
C LEU A 70 2.53 4.74 12.88
N SER A 71 3.49 4.25 13.65
CA SER A 71 3.55 4.41 15.11
C SER A 71 4.04 5.78 15.58
N GLY A 72 4.55 6.59 14.65
CA GLY A 72 5.19 7.89 14.91
C GLY A 72 4.18 9.02 15.17
N THR A 73 4.55 10.19 14.69
CA THR A 73 3.75 11.42 14.73
C THR A 73 2.65 11.42 13.66
N ASP A 74 1.72 12.39 13.73
CA ASP A 74 0.75 12.58 12.63
C ASP A 74 1.46 12.93 11.32
N LEU A 75 2.59 13.64 11.39
CA LEU A 75 3.39 13.98 10.24
C LEU A 75 4.00 12.75 9.57
N ASP A 76 4.50 11.79 10.36
CA ASP A 76 5.02 10.52 9.82
C ASP A 76 3.92 9.73 9.10
N ARG A 77 2.69 9.73 9.64
CA ARG A 77 1.53 9.11 9.00
C ARG A 77 1.10 9.85 7.74
N ALA A 78 1.08 11.19 7.77
CA ALA A 78 0.76 12.01 6.61
C ALA A 78 1.75 11.76 5.47
N SER A 79 3.06 11.78 5.74
CA SER A 79 4.09 11.46 4.75
C SER A 79 3.91 10.05 4.18
N LEU A 80 3.62 9.06 5.02
CA LEU A 80 3.36 7.70 4.55
C LEU A 80 2.16 7.63 3.58
N ILE A 81 1.06 8.32 3.91
CA ILE A 81 -0.15 8.34 3.10
C ILE A 81 0.09 9.11 1.80
N GLU A 82 0.90 10.16 1.80
CA GLU A 82 1.31 10.85 0.56
C GLU A 82 2.16 9.96 -0.33
N ASP A 83 3.18 9.29 0.23
CA ASP A 83 3.99 8.32 -0.52
C ASP A 83 3.08 7.23 -1.14
N THR A 84 2.03 6.83 -0.41
CA THR A 84 1.01 5.87 -0.88
C THR A 84 0.20 6.44 -2.05
N LEU A 85 -0.30 7.68 -1.93
CA LEU A 85 -1.05 8.37 -2.98
C LEU A 85 -0.18 8.62 -4.22
N ASP A 86 1.08 9.02 -4.07
CA ASP A 86 2.05 9.22 -5.15
C ASP A 86 2.19 7.94 -5.98
N ASN A 87 2.43 6.80 -5.32
CA ASN A 87 2.56 5.50 -5.98
C ASN A 87 1.27 5.07 -6.67
N LEU A 88 0.12 5.21 -5.98
CA LEU A 88 -1.18 4.81 -6.50
C LEU A 88 -1.62 5.66 -7.70
N ILE A 89 -1.49 6.99 -7.61
CA ILE A 89 -1.89 7.91 -8.68
C ILE A 89 -0.92 7.79 -9.86
N GLY A 90 0.38 7.73 -9.60
CA GLY A 90 1.39 7.48 -10.65
C GLY A 90 1.11 6.20 -11.41
N ARG A 91 0.74 5.12 -10.71
CA ARG A 91 0.34 3.85 -11.34
C ARG A 91 -0.94 3.98 -12.15
N ALA A 92 -1.96 4.67 -11.63
CA ALA A 92 -3.21 4.90 -12.36
C ALA A 92 -2.99 5.68 -13.66
N VAL A 93 -2.22 6.77 -13.60
CA VAL A 93 -1.85 7.60 -14.76
C VAL A 93 -1.11 6.77 -15.82
N LEU A 94 -0.15 5.93 -15.38
CA LEU A 94 0.60 5.05 -16.27
C LEU A 94 -0.33 4.06 -16.98
N VAL A 95 -1.18 3.35 -16.23
CA VAL A 95 -2.11 2.36 -16.79
C VAL A 95 -3.15 3.01 -17.72
N LEU A 96 -3.74 4.14 -17.32
CA LEU A 96 -4.64 4.91 -18.18
C LEU A 96 -3.97 5.28 -19.51
N SER A 97 -2.71 5.73 -19.45
CA SER A 97 -1.94 6.08 -20.65
C SER A 97 -1.70 4.86 -21.55
N TYR A 98 -1.31 3.72 -20.98
CA TYR A 98 -1.12 2.48 -21.74
C TYR A 98 -2.40 1.95 -22.38
N GLU A 99 -3.56 2.17 -21.73
CA GLU A 99 -4.88 1.79 -22.22
C GLU A 99 -5.48 2.83 -23.20
N GLY A 100 -4.72 3.87 -23.57
CA GLY A 100 -5.12 4.88 -24.55
C GLY A 100 -6.00 6.01 -23.99
N HIS A 101 -6.18 6.08 -22.68
CA HIS A 101 -6.95 7.13 -21.99
C HIS A 101 -6.10 8.36 -21.63
N HIS A 102 -5.23 8.80 -22.54
CA HIS A 102 -4.22 9.85 -22.32
C HIS A 102 -4.78 11.12 -21.69
N LYS A 103 -5.90 11.64 -22.22
CA LYS A 103 -6.50 12.87 -21.66
C LYS A 103 -6.88 12.73 -20.18
N ILE A 104 -7.45 11.58 -19.79
CA ILE A 104 -7.82 11.34 -18.39
C ILE A 104 -6.56 11.23 -17.52
N ALA A 105 -5.53 10.56 -18.03
CA ALA A 105 -4.25 10.43 -17.35
C ALA A 105 -3.57 11.79 -17.15
N ASP A 106 -3.50 12.62 -18.19
CA ASP A 106 -2.88 13.95 -18.17
C ASP A 106 -3.62 14.89 -17.20
N ASP A 107 -4.97 14.90 -17.25
CA ASP A 107 -5.78 15.72 -16.35
C ASP A 107 -5.55 15.30 -14.88
N ILE A 108 -5.62 14.01 -14.55
CA ILE A 108 -5.39 13.50 -13.19
C ILE A 108 -3.96 13.82 -12.73
N SER A 109 -2.96 13.60 -13.58
CA SER A 109 -1.56 13.88 -13.27
C SER A 109 -1.35 15.37 -13.02
N TYR A 110 -1.95 16.24 -13.85
CA TYR A 110 -1.85 17.68 -13.69
C TYR A 110 -2.52 18.16 -12.40
N GLU A 111 -3.75 17.72 -12.13
CA GLU A 111 -4.49 18.04 -10.91
C GLU A 111 -3.70 17.60 -9.67
N TYR A 112 -3.16 16.38 -9.67
CA TYR A 112 -2.39 15.86 -8.56
C TYR A 112 -1.10 16.67 -8.33
N GLU A 113 -0.23 16.76 -9.34
CA GLU A 113 1.08 17.40 -9.21
C GLU A 113 1.02 18.88 -8.83
N ASN A 114 -0.01 19.61 -9.29
CA ASN A 114 -0.09 21.06 -9.10
C ASN A 114 -0.97 21.48 -7.92
N ILE A 115 -1.88 20.62 -7.44
CA ILE A 115 -2.88 20.99 -6.42
C ILE A 115 -2.80 20.09 -5.18
N TYR A 116 -2.66 18.78 -5.37
CA TYR A 116 -2.84 17.78 -4.30
C TYR A 116 -1.55 17.05 -3.88
N ARG A 117 -0.45 17.25 -4.59
CA ARG A 117 0.85 16.78 -4.15
C ARG A 117 1.29 17.63 -2.96
N PHE A 118 1.76 16.98 -1.89
CA PHE A 118 2.09 17.65 -0.61
C PHE A 118 0.88 18.34 0.02
N ALA A 119 -0.26 17.66 -0.02
CA ALA A 119 -1.50 18.20 0.51
C ALA A 119 -1.73 17.75 1.97
N LEU A 120 -1.17 16.60 2.39
CA LEU A 120 -1.17 16.14 3.78
C LEU A 120 0.11 16.56 4.54
N THR A 121 1.21 16.82 3.84
CA THR A 121 2.44 17.39 4.40
C THR A 121 2.85 18.63 3.62
N ARG A 122 3.47 19.59 4.28
CA ARG A 122 4.01 20.80 3.66
C ARG A 122 5.44 21.03 4.15
N HIS A 123 6.32 21.39 3.22
CA HIS A 123 7.68 21.79 3.53
C HIS A 123 7.82 23.31 3.53
N LEU A 124 7.84 23.93 4.71
CA LEU A 124 8.02 25.38 4.85
C LEU A 124 9.30 25.68 5.61
N LEU A 125 10.23 26.42 4.99
CA LEU A 125 11.47 26.87 5.64
C LEU A 125 12.29 25.73 6.28
N SER A 126 12.38 24.58 5.60
CA SER A 126 13.05 23.37 6.11
C SER A 126 12.37 22.70 7.30
N ILE A 127 11.11 23.03 7.56
CA ILE A 127 10.26 22.37 8.56
C ILE A 127 9.12 21.68 7.84
N ASP A 128 8.97 20.38 8.12
CA ASP A 128 7.83 19.60 7.68
C ASP A 128 6.67 19.79 8.66
N GLU A 129 5.50 20.16 8.12
CA GLU A 129 4.27 20.34 8.89
C GLU A 129 3.10 19.63 8.22
N ILE A 130 2.00 19.44 8.96
CA ILE A 130 0.77 18.90 8.38
C ILE A 130 0.21 19.93 7.40
N GLY A 131 -0.09 19.46 6.19
CA GLY A 131 -0.68 20.27 5.13
C GLY A 131 -2.09 20.73 5.47
N ASP A 132 -2.47 21.88 4.92
CA ASP A 132 -3.82 22.43 4.98
C ASP A 132 -4.30 22.60 3.54
N HIS A 133 -4.95 21.56 3.01
CA HIS A 133 -5.33 21.47 1.60
C HIS A 133 -6.85 21.67 1.40
N PRO A 134 -7.30 22.09 0.20
CA PRO A 134 -8.71 21.97 -0.20
C PRO A 134 -9.17 20.52 -0.04
N PRO A 135 -10.46 20.25 0.26
CA PRO A 135 -10.94 18.90 0.56
C PRO A 135 -10.58 17.91 -0.56
N MET A 136 -9.51 17.15 -0.35
CA MET A 136 -9.03 16.12 -1.28
C MET A 136 -10.05 14.99 -1.47
N SER A 137 -11.02 14.90 -0.55
CA SER A 137 -12.05 13.86 -0.57
C SER A 137 -12.90 13.87 -1.84
N GLU A 138 -13.41 15.04 -2.25
CA GLU A 138 -14.22 15.17 -3.47
C GLU A 138 -13.40 14.86 -4.72
N TRP A 139 -12.11 15.23 -4.70
CA TRP A 139 -11.19 14.95 -5.79
C TRP A 139 -10.88 13.45 -5.90
N LEU A 140 -10.58 12.76 -4.79
CA LEU A 140 -10.32 11.32 -4.78
C LEU A 140 -11.54 10.52 -5.27
N ASP A 141 -12.76 10.90 -4.89
CA ASP A 141 -13.99 10.27 -5.39
C ASP A 141 -14.14 10.47 -6.91
N SER A 142 -13.88 11.69 -7.40
CA SER A 142 -13.90 12.00 -8.83
C SER A 142 -12.85 11.19 -9.60
N VAL A 143 -11.62 11.12 -9.09
CA VAL A 143 -10.51 10.36 -9.68
C VAL A 143 -10.84 8.87 -9.71
N HIS A 144 -11.32 8.30 -8.60
CA HIS A 144 -11.74 6.89 -8.53
C HIS A 144 -12.78 6.56 -9.59
N LYS A 145 -13.82 7.40 -9.71
CA LYS A 145 -14.87 7.24 -10.71
C LYS A 145 -14.33 7.31 -12.14
N ARG A 146 -13.49 8.31 -12.45
CA ARG A 146 -12.89 8.49 -13.79
C ARG A 146 -12.04 7.29 -14.19
N ILE A 147 -11.23 6.78 -13.26
CA ILE A 147 -10.40 5.58 -13.47
C ILE A 147 -11.28 4.37 -13.74
N HIS A 148 -12.30 4.14 -12.89
CA HIS A 148 -13.21 3.01 -13.02
C HIS A 148 -14.02 3.05 -14.33
N ASP A 149 -14.53 4.21 -14.71
CA ASP A 149 -15.28 4.38 -15.96
C ASP A 149 -14.42 4.11 -17.19
N ALA A 150 -13.13 4.47 -17.16
CA ALA A 150 -12.17 4.24 -18.23
C ALA A 150 -11.72 2.77 -18.31
N LEU A 151 -11.16 2.25 -17.21
CA LEU A 151 -10.45 0.97 -17.19
C LEU A 151 -11.34 -0.25 -16.95
N LYS A 152 -12.54 -0.02 -16.41
CA LYS A 152 -13.49 -1.06 -15.96
C LYS A 152 -12.98 -1.86 -14.77
N ASP A 153 -13.94 -2.55 -14.15
CA ASP A 153 -13.80 -3.25 -12.88
C ASP A 153 -12.62 -4.25 -12.84
N PHE A 154 -12.42 -5.07 -13.87
CA PHE A 154 -11.31 -6.04 -13.90
C PHE A 154 -9.93 -5.39 -13.74
N VAL A 155 -9.68 -4.29 -14.45
CA VAL A 155 -8.38 -3.59 -14.41
C VAL A 155 -8.24 -2.84 -13.08
N CYS A 156 -9.32 -2.21 -12.61
CA CYS A 156 -9.33 -1.53 -11.32
C CYS A 156 -9.12 -2.46 -10.13
N GLN A 157 -9.68 -3.67 -10.18
CA GLN A 157 -9.45 -4.70 -9.17
C GLN A 157 -7.99 -5.18 -9.21
N TYR A 158 -7.49 -5.50 -10.40
CA TYR A 158 -6.14 -6.02 -10.56
C TYR A 158 -5.07 -5.05 -10.04
N PHE A 159 -5.14 -3.77 -10.45
CA PHE A 159 -4.21 -2.73 -10.00
C PHE A 159 -4.65 -2.05 -8.70
N ARG A 160 -5.70 -2.54 -8.05
CA ARG A 160 -6.22 -2.02 -6.79
C ARG A 160 -6.55 -0.52 -6.78
N PHE A 161 -7.04 0.03 -7.88
CA PHE A 161 -7.45 1.43 -7.92
C PHE A 161 -8.67 1.73 -7.03
N HIS A 162 -9.35 0.71 -6.51
CA HIS A 162 -10.36 0.89 -5.45
C HIS A 162 -9.77 1.32 -4.10
N ASP A 163 -8.46 1.16 -3.89
CA ASP A 163 -7.79 1.65 -2.68
C ASP A 163 -7.90 3.19 -2.54
N ILE A 164 -8.14 3.93 -3.64
CA ILE A 164 -8.46 5.36 -3.60
C ILE A 164 -9.63 5.63 -2.65
N PHE A 165 -10.68 4.81 -2.75
CA PHE A 165 -11.87 4.94 -1.92
C PHE A 165 -11.55 4.64 -0.44
N ILE A 166 -10.73 3.62 -0.20
CA ILE A 166 -10.30 3.25 1.16
C ILE A 166 -9.52 4.39 1.80
N LEU A 167 -8.56 4.98 1.07
CA LEU A 167 -7.79 6.12 1.56
C LEU A 167 -8.69 7.33 1.79
N ASN A 168 -9.58 7.64 0.86
CA ASN A 168 -10.50 8.78 0.98
C ASN A 168 -11.31 8.72 2.29
N HIS A 169 -11.93 7.59 2.59
CA HIS A 169 -12.76 7.43 3.77
C HIS A 169 -11.98 7.09 5.05
N GLY A 170 -10.80 6.49 4.91
CA GLY A 170 -9.94 6.12 6.02
C GLY A 170 -9.15 7.28 6.61
N ILE A 171 -8.62 8.19 5.77
CA ILE A 171 -7.79 9.33 6.20
C ILE A 171 -8.47 10.15 7.33
N PRO A 172 -9.73 10.62 7.19
CA PRO A 172 -10.39 11.38 8.24
C PRO A 172 -10.50 10.64 9.59
N VAL A 173 -10.62 9.31 9.55
CA VAL A 173 -10.69 8.46 10.75
C VAL A 173 -9.31 8.33 11.41
N VAL A 174 -8.26 8.11 10.60
CA VAL A 174 -6.88 7.97 11.07
C VAL A 174 -6.38 9.24 11.78
N PHE A 175 -6.74 10.42 11.27
CA PHE A 175 -6.30 11.71 11.86
C PHE A 175 -7.21 12.24 12.96
N ARG A 176 -8.35 11.59 13.25
CA ARG A 176 -9.27 12.00 14.33
C ARG A 176 -9.70 10.81 15.20
N PRO A 177 -8.76 10.05 15.79
CA PRO A 177 -9.06 8.85 16.58
C PRO A 177 -10.05 9.08 17.72
N ASN A 178 -10.03 10.26 18.36
CA ASN A 178 -10.91 10.61 19.47
C ASN A 178 -12.37 10.85 19.07
N ALA A 179 -12.67 11.00 17.78
CA ALA A 179 -14.03 11.17 17.27
C ALA A 179 -14.77 9.83 17.07
N TYR A 180 -14.07 8.71 17.21
CA TYR A 180 -14.57 7.37 16.92
C TYR A 180 -14.31 6.42 18.10
N ASP A 181 -15.16 5.40 18.25
CA ASP A 181 -14.85 4.30 19.17
C ASP A 181 -13.69 3.45 18.63
N LEU A 182 -13.02 2.71 19.54
CA LEU A 182 -11.85 1.91 19.20
C LEU A 182 -12.13 0.89 18.09
N LYS A 183 -13.35 0.33 18.03
CA LYS A 183 -13.69 -0.67 17.01
C LYS A 183 -13.74 0.02 15.64
N ASN A 184 -14.52 1.08 15.51
CA ASN A 184 -14.63 1.83 14.26
C ASN A 184 -13.28 2.39 13.78
N TYR A 185 -12.46 2.90 14.71
CA TYR A 185 -11.11 3.36 14.39
C TYR A 185 -10.22 2.21 13.88
N LYS A 186 -10.25 1.05 14.55
CA LYS A 186 -9.49 -0.14 14.11
C LYS A 186 -9.96 -0.65 12.75
N ASP A 187 -11.26 -0.63 12.49
CA ASP A 187 -11.86 -1.05 11.21
C ASP A 187 -11.25 -0.25 10.04
N HIS A 188 -11.11 1.07 10.19
CA HIS A 188 -10.54 1.93 9.14
C HIS A 188 -9.01 1.92 9.10
N PHE A 189 -8.35 1.77 10.25
CA PHE A 189 -6.89 1.81 10.33
C PHE A 189 -6.25 0.47 9.90
N ALA A 190 -6.66 -0.63 10.52
CA ALA A 190 -6.07 -1.96 10.33
C ALA A 190 -6.87 -2.85 9.38
N GLY A 191 -8.07 -2.43 9.00
CA GLY A 191 -8.99 -3.28 8.26
C GLY A 191 -9.64 -4.30 9.19
N HIS A 192 -10.80 -4.77 8.78
CA HIS A 192 -11.34 -6.03 9.27
C HIS A 192 -11.50 -6.94 8.06
N LEU A 193 -11.10 -8.20 8.19
CA LEU A 193 -11.53 -9.27 7.29
C LEU A 193 -13.05 -9.43 7.45
N LEU A 194 -13.83 -8.52 6.87
CA LEU A 194 -15.25 -8.72 6.65
C LEU A 194 -15.35 -9.76 5.53
N PHE A 195 -15.37 -11.02 5.94
CA PHE A 195 -15.68 -12.16 5.08
C PHE A 195 -17.15 -12.03 4.66
N GLY A 196 -17.42 -11.26 3.59
CA GLY A 196 -18.78 -10.97 3.16
C GLY A 196 -18.88 -9.96 2.02
N TRP A 197 -19.11 -10.50 0.82
CA TRP A 197 -19.50 -9.84 -0.44
C TRP A 197 -18.42 -8.98 -1.14
N TRP A 198 -17.75 -9.67 -2.08
CA TRP A 198 -16.98 -9.21 -3.24
C TRP A 198 -15.65 -8.47 -3.03
N PHE A 199 -15.34 -7.93 -1.84
CA PHE A 199 -14.04 -7.27 -1.57
C PHE A 199 -13.53 -7.57 -0.15
N GLU A 200 -12.25 -7.96 -0.03
CA GLU A 200 -11.55 -7.91 1.26
C GLU A 200 -11.32 -6.43 1.60
N HIS A 201 -11.97 -5.95 2.67
CA HIS A 201 -11.80 -4.56 3.11
C HIS A 201 -10.48 -4.41 3.87
N HIS A 202 -9.52 -3.74 3.24
CA HIS A 202 -8.24 -3.38 3.86
C HIS A 202 -8.33 -2.05 4.60
N GLY A 203 -7.54 -1.91 5.66
CA GLY A 203 -7.39 -0.63 6.36
C GLY A 203 -6.37 0.27 5.67
N VAL A 204 -6.32 1.54 6.08
CA VAL A 204 -5.31 2.50 5.60
C VAL A 204 -3.89 1.97 5.77
N ALA A 205 -3.59 1.26 6.87
CA ALA A 205 -2.26 0.70 7.11
C ALA A 205 -1.90 -0.39 6.10
N GLY A 206 -2.83 -1.31 5.80
CA GLY A 206 -2.65 -2.36 4.80
C GLY A 206 -2.45 -1.79 3.40
N VAL A 207 -3.31 -0.87 3.00
CA VAL A 207 -3.21 -0.15 1.72
C VAL A 207 -1.87 0.58 1.60
N ALA A 208 -1.46 1.30 2.64
CA ALA A 208 -0.16 1.98 2.65
C ALA A 208 0.99 0.98 2.49
N ALA A 209 0.95 -0.15 3.21
CA ALA A 209 1.96 -1.19 3.09
C ALA A 209 2.02 -1.79 1.68
N PHE A 210 0.86 -2.06 1.07
CA PHE A 210 0.77 -2.54 -0.31
C PHE A 210 1.48 -1.57 -1.26
N TRP A 211 1.04 -0.32 -1.32
CA TRP A 211 1.51 0.63 -2.34
C TRP A 211 2.97 1.06 -2.15
N LEU A 212 3.46 1.09 -0.91
CA LEU A 212 4.87 1.38 -0.65
C LEU A 212 5.78 0.23 -1.09
N VAL A 213 5.36 -1.01 -0.86
CA VAL A 213 6.10 -2.19 -1.34
C VAL A 213 6.00 -2.31 -2.85
N ASP A 214 4.82 -2.10 -3.43
CA ASP A 214 4.61 -2.10 -4.88
C ASP A 214 5.44 -1.00 -5.57
N GLY A 215 5.38 0.23 -5.05
CA GLY A 215 6.18 1.36 -5.51
C GLY A 215 7.69 1.10 -5.43
N ALA A 216 8.17 0.59 -4.29
CA ALA A 216 9.59 0.22 -4.14
C ALA A 216 10.02 -0.90 -5.10
N CYS A 217 9.14 -1.89 -5.32
CA CYS A 217 9.37 -2.98 -6.26
C CYS A 217 9.53 -2.48 -7.70
N ILE A 218 8.64 -1.58 -8.14
CA ILE A 218 8.67 -0.96 -9.47
C ILE A 218 9.88 -0.03 -9.64
N ALA A 219 10.17 0.80 -8.64
CA ALA A 219 11.29 1.74 -8.68
C ALA A 219 12.63 0.98 -8.80
N GLY A 220 12.77 -0.15 -8.10
CA GLY A 220 13.93 -1.03 -8.20
C GLY A 220 14.07 -1.76 -9.54
N SER A 221 13.17 -1.54 -10.49
CA SER A 221 13.04 -2.34 -11.69
C SER A 221 13.23 -1.58 -13.01
N TYR A 222 13.56 -0.29 -12.95
CA TYR A 222 13.98 0.56 -14.08
C TYR A 222 13.20 0.32 -15.39
N GLY A 223 11.86 0.37 -15.33
CA GLY A 223 11.03 0.50 -16.55
C GLY A 223 10.84 -0.77 -17.40
N LEU A 224 11.18 -1.97 -16.91
CA LEU A 224 10.76 -3.21 -17.56
C LEU A 224 9.25 -3.39 -17.34
N GLY A 225 8.42 -3.04 -18.33
CA GLY A 225 6.95 -3.00 -18.24
C GLY A 225 6.24 -4.28 -17.80
N ILE A 226 6.95 -5.41 -17.72
CA ILE A 226 6.42 -6.66 -17.14
C ILE A 226 6.44 -6.69 -15.61
N ILE A 227 7.32 -5.91 -14.99
CA ILE A 227 7.58 -5.98 -13.54
C ILE A 227 6.38 -5.42 -12.75
N THR A 228 5.62 -4.55 -13.40
CA THR A 228 4.27 -4.13 -13.05
C THR A 228 3.38 -5.27 -12.54
N PHE A 229 3.42 -6.48 -13.13
CA PHE A 229 2.53 -7.60 -12.76
C PHE A 229 3.06 -8.45 -11.59
N VAL A 230 4.35 -8.32 -11.29
CA VAL A 230 5.04 -9.18 -10.31
C VAL A 230 5.07 -8.57 -8.92
N CYS A 231 5.05 -7.24 -8.85
CA CYS A 231 5.08 -6.52 -7.59
C CYS A 231 3.81 -6.71 -6.76
N THR A 232 2.67 -6.97 -7.41
CA THR A 232 1.37 -7.14 -6.77
C THR A 232 1.34 -8.31 -5.77
N PRO A 233 1.71 -9.56 -6.11
CA PRO A 233 1.78 -10.64 -5.11
C PRO A 233 2.68 -10.33 -3.90
N ILE A 234 3.84 -9.69 -4.13
CA ILE A 234 4.81 -9.35 -3.08
C ILE A 234 4.23 -8.27 -2.15
N ALA A 235 3.59 -7.25 -2.72
CA ALA A 235 2.91 -6.19 -1.99
C ALA A 235 1.70 -6.72 -1.20
N SER A 236 0.92 -7.64 -1.77
CA SER A 236 -0.20 -8.30 -1.08
C SER A 236 0.25 -9.10 0.15
N LEU A 237 1.43 -9.75 0.09
CA LEU A 237 2.00 -10.39 1.27
C LEU A 237 2.31 -9.37 2.38
N ALA A 238 2.90 -8.22 2.01
CA ALA A 238 3.23 -7.16 2.95
C ALA A 238 1.98 -6.60 3.65
N GLU A 239 0.94 -6.33 2.88
CA GLU A 239 -0.37 -5.92 3.38
C GLU A 239 -0.96 -6.93 4.35
N LYS A 240 -1.00 -8.22 4.00
CA LYS A 240 -1.58 -9.25 4.89
C LYS A 240 -0.85 -9.33 6.23
N VAL A 241 0.47 -9.19 6.21
CA VAL A 241 1.27 -9.11 7.44
C VAL A 241 0.92 -7.83 8.21
N MET A 242 0.76 -6.70 7.51
CA MET A 242 0.36 -5.43 8.11
C MET A 242 -1.00 -5.53 8.80
N ASP A 243 -2.06 -5.91 8.08
CA ASP A 243 -3.44 -5.98 8.57
C ASP A 243 -3.60 -6.97 9.73
N LYS A 244 -2.97 -8.15 9.65
CA LYS A 244 -3.16 -9.20 10.66
C LYS A 244 -2.31 -9.02 11.91
N HIS A 245 -1.09 -8.49 11.78
CA HIS A 245 -0.10 -8.58 12.85
C HIS A 245 0.45 -7.24 13.32
N ILE A 246 0.58 -6.25 12.43
CA ILE A 246 1.27 -4.99 12.74
C ILE A 246 0.27 -3.88 13.07
N ALA A 247 -0.74 -3.68 12.22
CA ALA A 247 -1.68 -2.57 12.33
C ALA A 247 -2.61 -2.66 13.56
N PRO A 248 -3.17 -3.84 13.96
CA PRO A 248 -4.09 -3.91 15.10
C PRO A 248 -3.53 -3.40 16.44
N PRO A 249 -2.29 -3.75 16.87
CA PRO A 249 -1.72 -3.20 18.10
C PRO A 249 -1.36 -1.71 17.97
N ILE A 250 -0.91 -1.25 16.80
CA ILE A 250 -0.61 0.17 16.55
C ILE A 250 -1.89 1.01 16.63
N ALA A 251 -2.97 0.53 16.02
CA ALA A 251 -4.26 1.21 16.03
C ALA A 251 -4.74 1.48 17.46
N LYS A 252 -4.68 0.44 18.31
CA LYS A 252 -5.04 0.57 19.73
C LYS A 252 -4.17 1.60 20.45
N MET A 253 -2.85 1.55 20.24
CA MET A 253 -1.92 2.50 20.87
C MET A 253 -2.20 3.96 20.45
N ILE A 254 -2.45 4.21 19.16
CA ILE A 254 -2.77 5.57 18.65
C ILE A 254 -4.08 6.05 19.26
N TRP A 255 -5.10 5.20 19.25
CA TRP A 255 -6.42 5.53 19.79
C TRP A 255 -6.35 5.86 21.29
N GLU A 256 -5.63 5.05 22.09
CA GLU A 256 -5.44 5.28 23.52
C GLU A 256 -4.68 6.57 23.82
N ARG A 257 -3.69 6.95 22.99
CA ARG A 257 -2.94 8.21 23.15
C ARG A 257 -3.80 9.45 22.90
N ALA A 258 -4.87 9.32 22.13
CA ALA A 258 -5.73 10.43 21.74
C ALA A 258 -6.91 10.68 22.69
N GLN A 259 -7.14 9.80 23.67
CA GLN A 259 -8.12 9.97 24.74
C GLN A 259 -7.55 10.85 25.86
#